data_AF-A0A7L2YFZ0-F1
#
_entry.id   AF-A0A7L2YFZ0-F1
#
_cell.length_a   1.000
_cell.length_b   1.000
_cell.length_c   1.000
_cell.angle_alpha   90.00
_cell.angle_beta   90.00
_cell.angle_gamma   90.00
#
_symmetry.space_group_name_H-M   'P 1'
#
loop_
_entity.id
_entity.type
_entity.pdbx_description
1 polymer ?
#
loop_
_entity_poly.entity_id
_entity_poly.type
_entity_poly.pdbx_seq_one_letter_code
_entity_poly.pdbx_strand_id
1 'polypeptide(L)'
;LVLQTSLSIWGWGSLGVVLFLVTFGPFAIFYFAFYILCFVGGGFVVTLLFGKSNSEKYLEQCEHSFLPCTSVGIPKCVEEMKREARPIKIDRRLTGANIIDEPLQQVIQFSLRDYVQYWYYTLSDDESFLLEIRQALQYALVQFSARSKETDWQPYFTTRLVDDFGTHLRVFRKAQQRIAEKGDQMRDQAEELVDTFFEVEVEMEKEVCRDLVCTSPKDEEGFLRDLCEVLLYILLPPGDFQNKIMRYFVREILSRGILLPLINQLSDPDYINQYVIWMIRDSNCNYEAFMNIIKLSDNTGELEAVKDKASEELQYLRSLDTAGDDINTIKNQINSLLYVIKVCDSRIQRLQSGKEIDTVKLAANFGKLCTVPLDHILVDNVALQFFMDYMQQTGGQAHLFFWMTVEGYRVTAQQQLEVLQSRQKDGKHQTNQTKGLLRAAAFGVYEQYLSEKASPRVNIDDNLVAKLAETLNHEDPTPEIFDDIQRKV
;
A
#
# COMPACT_ATOMS: atom_id res chain seq x y z
N LEU A 1 67.26 101.18 14.86
CA LEU A 1 67.11 100.17 13.79
C LEU A 1 67.72 98.88 14.30
N VAL A 2 66.86 97.88 14.53
CA VAL A 2 67.19 96.53 15.00
C VAL A 2 67.75 95.72 13.84
N LEU A 3 68.79 94.92 14.08
CA LEU A 3 69.08 93.71 13.30
C LEU A 3 69.62 92.65 14.26
N GLN A 4 68.70 92.01 14.99
CA GLN A 4 68.93 90.76 15.69
C GLN A 4 68.96 89.67 14.63
N THR A 5 70.15 89.19 14.27
CA THR A 5 70.33 88.08 13.34
C THR A 5 69.91 86.79 14.03
N SER A 6 68.65 86.39 13.83
CA SER A 6 68.19 85.05 14.18
C SER A 6 68.78 84.05 13.18
N LEU A 7 69.82 83.34 13.60
CA LEU A 7 70.39 82.26 12.80
C LEU A 7 69.38 81.10 12.79
N SER A 8 68.84 80.78 11.62
CA SER A 8 67.91 79.66 11.39
C SER A 8 68.50 78.34 11.91
N ILE A 9 67.65 77.43 12.40
CA ILE A 9 68.00 76.07 12.86
C ILE A 9 68.84 75.32 11.80
N TRP A 10 68.57 75.59 10.52
CA TRP A 10 69.33 75.06 9.39
C TRP A 10 70.78 75.56 9.35
N GLY A 11 71.04 76.79 9.78
CA GLY A 11 72.38 77.37 9.87
C GLY A 11 73.24 76.70 10.95
N TRP A 12 72.66 76.45 12.13
CA TRP A 12 73.33 75.69 13.21
C TRP A 12 73.57 74.23 12.83
N GLY A 13 72.61 73.59 12.15
CA GLY A 13 72.78 72.24 11.60
C GLY A 13 73.91 72.16 10.58
N SER A 14 73.99 73.13 9.66
CA SER A 14 75.02 73.17 8.62
C SER A 14 76.42 73.43 9.20
N LEU A 15 76.52 74.31 10.19
CA LEU A 15 77.77 74.56 10.92
C LEU A 15 78.25 73.30 11.65
N GLY A 16 77.33 72.56 12.29
CA GLY A 16 77.64 71.30 12.97
C GLY A 16 78.16 70.22 12.00
N VAL A 17 77.55 70.08 10.82
CA VAL A 17 77.98 69.13 9.79
C VAL A 17 79.37 69.47 9.24
N VAL A 18 79.65 70.75 8.99
CA VAL A 18 80.97 71.20 8.50
C VAL A 18 82.05 70.98 9.56
N LEU A 19 81.80 71.36 10.82
CA LEU A 19 82.74 71.12 11.92
C LEU A 19 83.02 69.63 12.10
N PHE A 20 82.00 68.79 12.03
CA PHE A 20 82.10 67.33 12.14
C PHE A 20 82.94 66.72 11.00
N LEU A 21 82.74 67.16 9.76
CA LEU A 21 83.53 66.70 8.61
C LEU A 21 85.00 67.15 8.69
N VAL A 22 85.28 68.33 9.24
CA VAL A 22 86.66 68.82 9.43
C VAL A 22 87.37 68.07 10.56
N THR A 23 86.69 67.76 11.66
CA THR A 23 87.32 67.06 12.81
C THR A 23 87.52 65.57 12.57
N PHE A 24 86.59 64.90 11.90
CA PHE A 24 86.61 63.43 11.75
C PHE A 24 86.90 62.96 10.32
N GLY A 25 87.05 63.88 9.37
CA GLY A 25 87.34 63.60 7.96
C GLY A 25 86.12 63.17 7.13
N PRO A 26 86.27 63.03 5.80
CA PRO A 26 85.16 62.69 4.90
C PRO A 26 84.59 61.28 5.12
N PHE A 27 85.35 60.40 5.78
CA PHE A 27 84.92 59.03 6.09
C PHE A 27 84.06 58.94 7.37
N ALA A 28 83.93 60.01 8.14
CA ALA A 28 83.17 60.04 9.40
C ALA A 28 81.69 59.65 9.21
N ILE A 29 81.10 60.03 8.07
CA ILE A 29 79.71 59.69 7.73
C ILE A 29 79.55 58.17 7.55
N PHE A 30 80.52 57.50 6.93
CA PHE A 30 80.48 56.04 6.75
C PHE A 30 80.62 55.29 8.07
N TYR A 31 81.51 55.74 8.96
CA TYR A 31 81.63 55.15 10.30
C TYR A 31 80.36 55.38 11.13
N PHE A 32 79.78 56.58 11.08
CA PHE A 32 78.53 56.88 11.79
C PHE A 32 77.37 56.02 11.28
N ALA A 33 77.24 55.88 9.95
CA ALA A 33 76.25 54.98 9.34
C ALA A 33 76.47 53.51 9.75
N PHE A 34 77.73 53.04 9.78
CA PHE A 34 78.07 51.69 10.23
C PHE A 34 77.70 51.46 11.70
N TYR A 35 78.00 52.41 12.60
CA TYR A 35 77.61 52.31 14.01
C TYR A 35 76.10 52.28 14.21
N ILE A 36 75.34 53.07 13.45
CA ILE A 36 73.87 53.02 13.48
C ILE A 36 73.39 51.64 13.02
N LEU A 37 73.95 51.09 11.94
CA LEU A 37 73.56 49.79 11.41
C LEU A 37 73.89 48.65 12.40
N CYS A 38 75.06 48.69 13.04
CA CYS A 38 75.42 47.77 14.12
C CYS A 38 74.51 47.91 15.34
N PHE A 39 74.11 49.12 15.71
CA PHE A 39 73.21 49.35 16.84
C PHE A 39 71.80 48.83 16.58
N VAL A 40 71.23 49.12 15.39
CA VAL A 40 69.91 48.63 15.00
C VAL A 40 69.92 47.11 14.81
N GLY A 41 70.94 46.57 14.13
CA GLY A 41 71.11 45.13 13.96
C GLY A 41 71.32 44.40 15.28
N GLY A 42 72.17 44.93 16.16
CA GLY A 42 72.37 44.40 17.51
C GLY A 42 71.11 44.45 18.36
N GLY A 43 70.36 45.56 18.31
CA GLY A 43 69.07 45.69 18.98
C GLY A 43 68.05 44.67 18.49
N PHE A 44 68.00 44.42 17.18
CA PHE A 44 67.13 43.40 16.58
C PHE A 44 67.52 41.99 17.03
N VAL A 45 68.82 41.65 17.02
CA VAL A 45 69.32 40.35 17.49
C VAL A 45 69.03 40.16 18.98
N VAL A 46 69.25 41.17 19.82
CA VAL A 46 68.92 41.11 21.25
C VAL A 46 67.43 40.94 21.46
N THR A 47 66.58 41.62 20.69
CA THR A 47 65.12 41.47 20.79
C THR A 47 64.68 40.07 20.37
N LEU A 48 65.29 39.49 19.32
CA LEU A 48 65.02 38.11 18.90
C LEU A 48 65.50 37.08 19.92
N LEU A 49 66.70 37.25 20.49
CA LEU A 49 67.24 36.35 21.52
C LEU A 49 66.46 36.47 22.82
N PHE A 50 66.05 37.68 23.21
CA PHE A 50 65.18 37.91 24.35
C PHE A 50 63.79 37.32 24.12
N GLY A 51 63.20 37.51 22.94
CA GLY A 51 61.95 36.89 22.54
C GLY A 51 62.01 35.37 22.57
N LYS A 52 63.10 34.78 22.03
CA LYS A 52 63.34 33.33 22.07
C LYS A 52 63.46 32.83 23.51
N SER A 53 64.31 33.44 24.32
CA SER A 53 64.50 33.02 25.72
C SER A 53 63.22 33.19 26.55
N ASN A 54 62.45 34.26 26.32
CA ASN A 54 61.19 34.46 27.02
C ASN A 54 60.12 33.47 26.53
N SER A 55 60.12 33.10 25.26
CA SER A 55 59.22 32.07 24.73
C SER A 55 59.55 30.67 25.26
N GLU A 56 60.84 30.34 25.42
CA GLU A 56 61.29 29.08 26.01
C GLU A 56 60.89 29.00 27.48
N LYS A 57 61.08 30.09 28.25
CA LYS A 57 60.60 30.17 29.64
C LYS A 57 59.08 30.06 29.75
N TYR A 58 58.34 30.67 28.83
CA TYR A 58 56.88 30.55 28.79
C TYR A 58 56.43 29.13 28.44
N LEU A 59 57.16 28.44 27.56
CA LEU A 59 56.93 27.04 27.19
C LEU A 59 57.17 26.11 28.39
N GLU A 60 58.28 26.28 29.12
CA GLU A 60 58.59 25.54 30.36
C GLU A 60 57.51 25.77 31.43
N GLN A 61 57.00 27.00 31.54
CA GLN A 61 55.93 27.33 32.48
C GLN A 61 54.58 26.70 32.11
N CYS A 62 54.32 26.53 30.80
CA CYS A 62 53.17 25.79 30.27
C CYS A 62 53.33 24.26 30.38
N GLU A 63 54.55 23.73 30.36
CA GLU A 63 54.81 22.29 30.59
C GLU A 63 54.43 21.83 32.02
N HIS A 64 54.44 22.75 32.99
CA HIS A 64 53.99 22.47 34.37
C HIS A 64 52.46 22.53 34.56
N SER A 65 51.70 23.02 33.57
CA SER A 65 50.25 22.87 33.54
C SER A 65 49.89 21.52 32.92
N PHE A 66 49.26 20.64 33.69
CA PHE A 66 48.74 19.31 33.32
C PHE A 66 47.65 19.34 32.25
N LEU A 67 47.87 20.00 31.11
CA LEU A 67 47.01 19.94 29.95
C LEU A 67 47.79 19.28 28.81
N PRO A 68 47.29 18.16 28.26
CA PRO A 68 47.96 17.49 27.16
C PRO A 68 48.07 18.41 25.96
N CYS A 69 49.18 18.30 25.23
CA CYS A 69 49.46 19.03 24.00
C CYS A 69 48.23 18.98 23.08
N THR A 70 47.67 20.13 22.71
CA THR A 70 46.63 20.20 21.69
C THR A 70 47.19 19.60 20.41
N SER A 71 46.74 18.38 20.09
CA SER A 71 47.12 17.67 18.88
C SER A 71 46.92 18.58 17.68
N VAL A 72 47.87 18.55 16.74
CA VAL A 72 47.83 19.28 15.47
C VAL A 72 46.48 18.98 14.79
N GLY A 73 45.52 19.90 14.92
CA GLY A 73 44.11 19.63 14.60
C GLY A 73 43.89 19.28 13.14
N ILE A 74 44.69 19.85 12.23
CA ILE A 74 44.61 19.58 10.80
C ILE A 74 45.18 18.19 10.46
N PRO A 75 46.41 17.81 10.86
CA PRO A 75 46.89 16.44 10.68
C PRO A 75 46.00 15.40 11.35
N LYS A 76 45.47 15.65 12.55
CA LYS A 76 44.57 14.71 13.22
C LYS A 76 43.22 14.59 12.49
N CYS A 77 42.63 15.70 12.02
CA CYS A 77 41.45 15.64 11.16
C CYS A 77 41.76 14.95 9.83
N VAL A 78 42.91 15.20 9.22
CA VAL A 78 43.35 14.52 7.98
C VAL A 78 43.59 13.04 8.24
N GLU A 79 44.10 12.66 9.40
CA GLU A 79 44.32 11.28 9.82
C GLU A 79 43.00 10.59 10.20
N GLU A 80 42.02 11.31 10.76
CA GLU A 80 40.64 10.83 10.97
C GLU A 80 39.86 10.72 9.66
N MET A 81 40.07 11.61 8.70
CA MET A 81 39.51 11.52 7.34
C MET A 81 40.20 10.42 6.51
N LYS A 82 41.48 10.14 6.78
CA LYS A 82 42.24 9.04 6.14
C LYS A 82 42.09 7.69 6.83
N ARG A 83 41.58 7.66 8.07
CA ARG A 83 41.18 6.41 8.71
C ARG A 83 40.01 5.88 7.91
N GLU A 84 40.30 4.88 7.07
CA GLU A 84 39.30 4.13 6.32
C GLU A 84 38.07 3.88 7.20
N ALA A 85 36.90 4.23 6.67
CA ALA A 85 35.63 3.87 7.25
C ALA A 85 35.68 2.38 7.59
N ARG A 86 35.35 2.03 8.83
CA ARG A 86 35.30 0.63 9.26
C ARG A 86 34.56 -0.17 8.18
N PRO A 87 35.05 -1.36 7.77
CA PRO A 87 34.38 -2.13 6.74
C PRO A 87 32.94 -2.36 7.18
N ILE A 88 32.01 -1.71 6.47
CA ILE A 88 30.59 -1.84 6.75
C ILE A 88 30.23 -3.28 6.37
N LYS A 89 30.04 -4.12 7.37
CA LYS A 89 29.60 -5.50 7.18
C LYS A 89 28.10 -5.47 6.93
N ILE A 90 27.74 -5.51 5.65
CA ILE A 90 26.36 -5.52 5.18
C ILE A 90 25.88 -6.98 5.12
N ASP A 91 24.94 -7.37 5.99
CA ASP A 91 24.28 -8.67 5.88
C ASP A 91 23.39 -8.68 4.63
N ARG A 92 23.44 -9.77 3.88
CA ARG A 92 22.59 -9.95 2.70
C ARG A 92 21.17 -10.37 3.07
N ARG A 93 20.98 -10.93 4.27
CA ARG A 93 19.67 -11.37 4.75
C ARG A 93 18.84 -10.16 5.19
N LEU A 94 17.60 -10.09 4.69
CA LEU A 94 16.67 -9.00 5.01
C LEU A 94 15.47 -9.54 5.77
N THR A 95 14.77 -10.49 5.17
CA THR A 95 13.54 -11.10 5.69
C THR A 95 13.78 -12.50 6.25
N GLY A 96 14.86 -13.16 5.82
CA GLY A 96 15.19 -14.55 6.15
C GLY A 96 14.71 -15.57 5.12
N ALA A 97 14.03 -15.14 4.07
CA ALA A 97 13.61 -15.98 2.95
C ALA A 97 14.35 -15.56 1.66
N ASN A 98 15.20 -16.43 1.12
CA ASN A 98 16.05 -16.11 -0.03
C ASN A 98 15.26 -15.65 -1.27
N ILE A 99 14.06 -16.22 -1.49
CA ILE A 99 13.19 -15.88 -2.63
C ILE A 99 12.70 -14.42 -2.60
N ILE A 100 12.66 -13.80 -1.42
CA ILE A 100 12.26 -12.40 -1.22
C ILE A 100 13.51 -11.53 -1.10
N ASP A 101 14.53 -12.01 -0.38
CA ASP A 101 15.75 -11.25 -0.11
C ASP A 101 16.52 -10.92 -1.38
N GLU A 102 16.58 -11.82 -2.37
CA GLU A 102 17.28 -11.57 -3.63
C GLU A 102 16.63 -10.42 -4.45
N PRO A 103 15.32 -10.43 -4.76
CA PRO A 103 14.64 -9.29 -5.37
C PRO A 103 14.80 -7.99 -4.57
N LEU A 104 14.68 -8.02 -3.24
CA LEU A 104 14.85 -6.82 -2.42
C LEU A 104 16.27 -6.25 -2.50
N GLN A 105 17.30 -7.11 -2.51
CA GLN A 105 18.68 -6.67 -2.70
C GLN A 105 18.91 -6.06 -4.09
N GLN A 106 18.24 -6.58 -5.13
CA GLN A 106 18.24 -5.98 -6.46
C GLN A 106 17.58 -4.61 -6.47
N VAL A 107 16.43 -4.45 -5.82
CA VAL A 107 15.75 -3.14 -5.67
C VAL A 107 16.68 -2.12 -5.02
N ILE A 108 17.36 -2.48 -3.92
CA ILE A 108 18.34 -1.59 -3.27
C ILE A 108 19.49 -1.25 -4.23
N GLN A 109 20.02 -2.24 -4.94
CA GLN A 109 21.12 -2.03 -5.89
C GLN A 109 20.72 -1.11 -7.04
N PHE A 110 19.56 -1.32 -7.66
CA PHE A 110 19.07 -0.49 -8.74
C PHE A 110 18.73 0.91 -8.26
N SER A 111 18.13 1.05 -7.07
CA SER A 111 17.85 2.36 -6.48
C SER A 111 19.14 3.16 -6.25
N LEU A 112 20.19 2.53 -5.71
CA LEU A 112 21.48 3.20 -5.52
C LEU A 112 22.14 3.55 -6.86
N ARG A 113 22.09 2.64 -7.84
CA ARG A 113 22.64 2.87 -9.18
C ARG A 113 21.98 4.06 -9.87
N ASP A 114 20.65 4.06 -9.90
CA ASP A 114 19.86 4.97 -10.72
C ASP A 114 19.70 6.35 -10.07
N TYR A 115 19.57 6.41 -8.74
CA TYR A 115 19.33 7.67 -8.02
C TYR A 115 20.57 8.27 -7.33
N VAL A 116 21.66 7.51 -7.16
CA VAL A 116 22.82 7.96 -6.35
C VAL A 116 24.12 7.91 -7.12
N GLN A 117 24.50 6.75 -7.65
CA GLN A 117 25.82 6.52 -8.24
C GLN A 117 26.11 7.47 -9.41
N TYR A 118 25.11 7.73 -10.27
CA TYR A 118 25.27 8.57 -11.46
C TYR A 118 25.85 9.95 -11.15
N TRP A 119 25.32 10.65 -10.13
CA TRP A 119 25.82 11.98 -9.77
C TRP A 119 26.93 11.91 -8.73
N TYR A 120 26.92 10.92 -7.83
CA TYR A 120 27.89 10.83 -6.75
C TYR A 120 29.31 10.60 -7.26
N TYR A 121 29.49 9.73 -8.26
CA TYR A 121 30.81 9.48 -8.85
C TYR A 121 31.35 10.67 -9.66
N THR A 122 30.55 11.72 -9.90
CA THR A 122 31.08 12.99 -10.43
C THR A 122 31.72 13.87 -9.36
N LEU A 123 31.45 13.59 -8.08
CA LEU A 123 31.90 14.37 -6.93
C LEU A 123 32.99 13.66 -6.13
N SER A 124 32.89 12.35 -5.95
CA SER A 124 33.82 11.56 -5.14
C SER A 124 33.85 10.09 -5.56
N ASP A 125 35.01 9.46 -5.43
CA ASP A 125 35.23 8.01 -5.62
C ASP A 125 35.08 7.21 -4.30
N ASP A 126 34.70 7.86 -3.19
CA ASP A 126 34.57 7.21 -1.88
C ASP A 126 33.33 6.32 -1.78
N GLU A 127 33.50 5.01 -1.60
CA GLU A 127 32.36 4.10 -1.50
C GLU A 127 31.60 4.21 -0.15
N SER A 128 32.18 4.87 0.86
CA SER A 128 31.63 4.92 2.22
C SER A 128 30.22 5.51 2.24
N PHE A 129 29.98 6.61 1.51
CA PHE A 129 28.66 7.24 1.42
C PHE A 129 27.60 6.30 0.82
N LEU A 130 27.93 5.59 -0.26
CA LEU A 130 27.01 4.64 -0.89
C LEU A 130 26.70 3.46 0.04
N LEU A 131 27.70 2.99 0.77
CA LEU A 131 27.55 1.92 1.76
C LEU A 131 26.70 2.35 2.96
N GLU A 132 26.82 3.59 3.43
CA GLU A 132 25.98 4.14 4.50
C GLU A 132 24.51 4.25 4.08
N ILE A 133 24.22 4.78 2.88
CA ILE A 133 22.84 4.81 2.36
C ILE A 133 22.30 3.39 2.20
N ARG A 134 23.12 2.47 1.66
CA ARG A 134 22.74 1.06 1.53
C ARG A 134 22.39 0.45 2.89
N GLN A 135 23.20 0.71 3.90
CA GLN A 135 22.97 0.21 5.26
C GLN A 135 21.70 0.79 5.86
N ALA A 136 21.42 2.08 5.67
CA ALA A 136 20.18 2.71 6.15
C ALA A 136 18.94 2.10 5.48
N LEU A 137 18.95 1.92 4.15
CA LEU A 137 17.87 1.27 3.42
C LEU A 137 17.65 -0.19 3.85
N GLN A 138 18.73 -0.96 4.00
CA GLN A 138 18.64 -2.33 4.46
C GLN A 138 18.13 -2.42 5.90
N TYR A 139 18.61 -1.56 6.79
CA TYR A 139 18.13 -1.52 8.17
C TYR A 139 16.64 -1.23 8.20
N ALA A 140 16.19 -0.22 7.45
CA ALA A 140 14.77 0.10 7.34
C ALA A 140 13.95 -1.11 6.84
N LEU A 141 14.42 -1.83 5.83
CA LEU A 141 13.77 -3.04 5.31
C LEU A 141 13.76 -4.21 6.31
N VAL A 142 14.85 -4.42 7.05
CA VAL A 142 14.92 -5.45 8.10
C VAL A 142 13.92 -5.13 9.22
N GLN A 143 13.88 -3.87 9.67
CA GLN A 143 12.91 -3.43 10.68
C GLN A 143 11.47 -3.54 10.16
N PHE A 144 11.24 -3.17 8.90
CA PHE A 144 9.93 -3.31 8.27
C PHE A 144 9.50 -4.78 8.21
N SER A 145 10.40 -5.68 7.83
CA SER A 145 10.14 -7.13 7.81
C SER A 145 9.85 -7.67 9.21
N ALA A 146 10.63 -7.25 10.22
CA ALA A 146 10.41 -7.67 11.61
C ALA A 146 9.03 -7.22 12.12
N ARG A 147 8.69 -5.94 11.92
CA ARG A 147 7.37 -5.36 12.28
C ARG A 147 6.23 -6.04 11.53
N SER A 148 6.42 -6.33 10.25
CA SER A 148 5.42 -7.01 9.41
C SER A 148 5.11 -8.42 9.93
N LYS A 149 6.06 -9.11 10.57
CA LYS A 149 5.82 -10.43 11.18
C LYS A 149 5.00 -10.36 12.46
N GLU A 150 4.96 -9.21 13.12
CA GLU A 150 4.17 -8.98 14.35
C GLU A 150 2.71 -8.63 14.04
N THR A 151 2.41 -8.23 12.80
CA THR A 151 1.07 -7.86 12.35
C THR A 151 0.23 -9.09 12.00
N ASP A 152 -1.01 -9.12 12.49
CA ASP A 152 -2.00 -10.11 12.05
C ASP A 152 -2.58 -9.72 10.68
N TRP A 153 -2.11 -10.42 9.64
CA TRP A 153 -2.50 -10.19 8.25
C TRP A 153 -3.86 -10.77 7.89
N GLN A 154 -4.38 -11.73 8.67
CA GLN A 154 -5.62 -12.41 8.30
C GLN A 154 -6.81 -11.43 8.29
N PRO A 155 -7.12 -10.67 9.38
CA PRO A 155 -8.19 -9.69 9.34
C PRO A 155 -7.96 -8.61 8.27
N TYR A 156 -6.70 -8.24 8.04
CA TYR A 156 -6.39 -7.24 7.01
C TYR A 156 -6.82 -7.71 5.62
N PHE A 157 -6.39 -8.91 5.19
CA PHE A 157 -6.69 -9.43 3.86
C PHE A 157 -8.12 -9.95 3.71
N THR A 158 -8.73 -10.50 4.77
CA THR A 158 -10.06 -11.12 4.65
C THR A 158 -11.21 -10.16 4.93
N THR A 159 -10.97 -9.11 5.72
CA THR A 159 -12.03 -8.12 6.05
C THR A 159 -11.67 -6.73 5.54
N ARG A 160 -10.65 -6.08 6.10
CA ARG A 160 -10.40 -4.65 5.81
C ARG A 160 -10.19 -4.35 4.34
N LEU A 161 -9.29 -5.09 3.68
CA LEU A 161 -9.00 -4.89 2.26
C LEU A 161 -10.23 -5.17 1.38
N VAL A 162 -11.00 -6.20 1.73
CA VAL A 162 -12.23 -6.57 0.99
C VAL A 162 -13.31 -5.51 1.18
N ASP A 163 -13.47 -4.99 2.40
CA ASP A 163 -14.41 -3.92 2.72
C ASP A 163 -14.03 -2.60 2.03
N ASP A 164 -12.74 -2.26 2.00
CA ASP A 164 -12.22 -1.09 1.27
C ASP A 164 -12.49 -1.22 -0.23
N PHE A 165 -12.21 -2.38 -0.82
CA PHE A 165 -12.50 -2.65 -2.22
C PHE A 165 -14.01 -2.63 -2.53
N GLY A 166 -14.82 -3.25 -1.66
CA GLY A 166 -16.28 -3.24 -1.77
C GLY A 166 -16.86 -1.83 -1.66
N THR A 167 -16.29 -1.00 -0.79
CA THR A 167 -16.64 0.41 -0.65
C THR A 167 -16.28 1.19 -1.91
N HIS A 168 -15.05 1.04 -2.42
CA HIS A 168 -14.63 1.66 -3.68
C HIS A 168 -15.57 1.28 -4.83
N LEU A 169 -15.92 -0.01 -4.96
CA LEU A 169 -16.84 -0.48 -6.00
C LEU A 169 -18.26 0.09 -5.85
N ARG A 170 -18.75 0.25 -4.61
CA ARG A 170 -20.05 0.85 -4.31
C ARG A 170 -20.09 2.34 -4.67
N VAL A 171 -19.04 3.09 -4.32
CA VAL A 171 -18.87 4.50 -4.71
C VAL A 171 -18.83 4.62 -6.23
N PHE A 172 -18.01 3.79 -6.90
CA PHE A 172 -17.90 3.75 -8.36
C PHE A 172 -19.23 3.50 -9.06
N ARG A 173 -19.98 2.47 -8.64
CA ARG A 173 -21.30 2.15 -9.21
C ARG A 173 -22.31 3.29 -9.04
N LYS A 174 -22.32 3.94 -7.87
CA LYS A 174 -23.20 5.08 -7.61
C LYS A 174 -22.79 6.31 -8.43
N ALA A 175 -21.49 6.53 -8.66
CA ALA A 175 -20.99 7.57 -9.55
C ALA A 175 -21.40 7.32 -11.01
N GLN A 176 -21.24 6.08 -11.51
CA GLN A 176 -21.70 5.70 -12.85
C GLN A 176 -23.22 5.91 -13.02
N GLN A 177 -24.02 5.53 -12.01
CA GLN A 177 -25.47 5.76 -12.05
C GLN A 177 -25.82 7.25 -12.19
N ARG A 178 -25.14 8.13 -11.43
CA ARG A 178 -25.37 9.59 -11.52
C ARG A 178 -25.05 10.16 -12.90
N ILE A 179 -23.99 9.68 -13.54
CA ILE A 179 -23.61 10.12 -14.88
C ILE A 179 -24.65 9.63 -15.90
N ALA A 180 -25.09 8.38 -15.78
CA ALA A 180 -26.14 7.84 -16.63
C ALA A 180 -27.47 8.62 -16.50
N GLU A 181 -27.79 9.12 -15.30
CA GLU A 181 -28.97 9.96 -15.04
C GLU A 181 -28.83 11.40 -15.58
N LYS A 182 -27.60 11.96 -15.62
CA LYS A 182 -27.33 13.33 -16.09
C LYS A 182 -27.49 13.50 -17.61
N GLY A 183 -27.43 12.40 -18.38
CA GLY A 183 -27.57 12.42 -19.83
C GLY A 183 -26.34 13.00 -20.55
N ASP A 184 -26.19 12.63 -21.82
CA ASP A 184 -25.00 12.85 -22.69
C ASP A 184 -24.70 14.35 -22.89
N GLN A 185 -23.93 14.95 -21.98
CA GLN A 185 -23.33 16.28 -22.13
C GLN A 185 -21.91 16.12 -22.66
N MET A 186 -21.51 16.99 -23.60
CA MET A 186 -20.21 17.02 -24.30
C MET A 186 -18.98 17.31 -23.40
N ARG A 187 -18.92 16.79 -22.18
CA ARG A 187 -17.69 16.76 -21.37
C ARG A 187 -16.94 15.46 -21.63
N ASP A 188 -15.63 15.50 -21.36
CA ASP A 188 -14.83 14.29 -21.38
C ASP A 188 -15.35 13.36 -20.28
N GLN A 189 -16.01 12.26 -20.66
CA GLN A 189 -16.76 11.39 -19.76
C GLN A 189 -15.89 10.83 -18.63
N ALA A 190 -14.57 10.71 -18.87
CA ALA A 190 -13.60 10.25 -17.89
C ALA A 190 -13.36 11.29 -16.77
N GLU A 191 -13.18 12.56 -17.11
CA GLU A 191 -12.94 13.62 -16.12
C GLU A 191 -14.18 13.85 -15.26
N GLU A 192 -15.37 13.85 -15.87
CA GLU A 192 -16.64 13.96 -15.14
C GLU A 192 -16.89 12.76 -14.22
N LEU A 193 -16.42 11.57 -14.60
CA LEU A 193 -16.51 10.38 -13.74
C LEU A 193 -15.65 10.49 -12.50
N VAL A 194 -14.42 11.00 -12.63
CA VAL A 194 -13.52 11.19 -11.49
C VAL A 194 -14.09 12.23 -10.52
N ASP A 195 -14.58 13.37 -11.02
CA ASP A 195 -15.22 14.39 -10.18
C ASP A 195 -16.45 13.82 -9.45
N THR A 196 -17.34 13.16 -10.19
CA THR A 196 -18.56 12.56 -9.61
C THR A 196 -18.21 11.45 -8.61
N PHE A 197 -17.14 10.68 -8.84
CA PHE A 197 -16.66 9.64 -7.93
C PHE A 197 -16.31 10.23 -6.56
N PHE A 198 -15.49 11.29 -6.52
CA PHE A 198 -15.11 11.91 -5.26
C PHE A 198 -16.27 12.63 -4.56
N GLU A 199 -17.20 13.23 -5.30
CA GLU A 199 -18.45 13.77 -4.73
C GLU A 199 -19.25 12.67 -3.99
N VAL A 200 -19.39 11.50 -4.62
CA VAL A 200 -20.08 10.35 -4.03
C VAL A 200 -19.33 9.80 -2.82
N GLU A 201 -17.99 9.76 -2.88
CA GLU A 201 -17.13 9.32 -1.78
C GLU A 201 -17.39 10.17 -0.53
N VAL A 202 -17.36 11.50 -0.66
CA VAL A 202 -17.60 12.43 0.46
C VAL A 202 -18.96 12.21 1.09
N GLU A 203 -20.01 12.01 0.29
CA GLU A 203 -21.35 11.75 0.81
C GLU A 203 -21.46 10.45 1.60
N MET A 204 -20.71 9.42 1.18
CA MET A 204 -20.80 8.07 1.71
C MET A 204 -19.89 7.87 2.92
N GLU A 205 -18.65 8.33 2.83
CA GLU A 205 -17.61 8.11 3.84
C GLU A 205 -17.50 9.25 4.85
N LYS A 206 -18.05 10.45 4.55
CA LYS A 206 -18.17 11.67 5.37
C LYS A 206 -16.89 12.26 5.95
N GLU A 207 -16.01 11.45 6.51
CA GLU A 207 -14.76 11.83 7.18
C GLU A 207 -13.53 11.70 6.27
N VAL A 208 -13.66 11.01 5.14
CA VAL A 208 -12.55 10.74 4.23
C VAL A 208 -12.89 11.23 2.82
N CYS A 209 -11.99 12.04 2.25
CA CYS A 209 -11.99 12.40 0.85
C CYS A 209 -10.56 12.28 0.31
N ARG A 210 -10.36 11.47 -0.73
CA ARG A 210 -9.04 11.26 -1.34
C ARG A 210 -8.76 12.20 -2.53
N ASP A 211 -9.70 13.06 -2.89
CA ASP A 211 -9.58 14.01 -4.01
C ASP A 211 -8.33 14.91 -3.91
N LEU A 212 -8.03 15.41 -2.70
CA LEU A 212 -6.89 16.28 -2.42
C LEU A 212 -5.54 15.63 -2.74
N VAL A 213 -5.48 14.30 -2.74
CA VAL A 213 -4.25 13.55 -3.04
C VAL A 213 -4.27 13.03 -4.47
N CYS A 214 -5.39 12.46 -4.91
CA CYS A 214 -5.47 11.70 -6.16
C CYS A 214 -5.70 12.56 -7.42
N THR A 215 -6.12 13.83 -7.29
CA THR A 215 -6.40 14.70 -8.46
C THR A 215 -5.17 15.44 -8.99
N SER A 216 -4.10 15.52 -8.20
CA SER A 216 -2.92 16.33 -8.51
C SER A 216 -1.64 15.53 -8.25
N PRO A 217 -0.76 15.38 -9.25
CA PRO A 217 0.47 14.61 -9.09
C PRO A 217 1.41 15.23 -8.03
N LYS A 218 1.32 16.54 -7.80
CA LYS A 218 2.13 17.22 -6.78
C LYS A 218 1.69 16.85 -5.37
N ASP A 219 0.38 16.69 -5.16
CA ASP A 219 -0.19 16.38 -3.86
C ASP A 219 -0.01 14.90 -3.53
N GLU A 220 -0.10 14.02 -4.54
CA GLU A 220 0.31 12.62 -4.42
C GLU A 220 1.78 12.49 -4.00
N GLU A 221 2.70 13.17 -4.68
CA GLU A 221 4.11 13.19 -4.30
C GLU A 221 4.34 13.73 -2.89
N GLY A 222 3.58 14.76 -2.48
CA GLY A 222 3.61 15.33 -1.14
C GLY A 222 3.18 14.30 -0.09
N PHE A 223 2.04 13.65 -0.32
CA PHE A 223 1.52 12.60 0.54
C PHE A 223 2.51 11.44 0.70
N LEU A 224 3.12 10.97 -0.40
CA LEU A 224 4.12 9.90 -0.34
C LEU A 224 5.40 10.31 0.40
N ARG A 225 5.81 11.58 0.31
CA ARG A 225 6.92 12.10 1.12
C ARG A 225 6.59 12.07 2.61
N ASP A 226 5.40 12.54 2.99
CA ASP A 226 4.97 12.57 4.38
C ASP A 226 4.83 11.14 4.94
N LEU A 227 4.27 10.22 4.16
CA LEU A 227 4.22 8.80 4.46
C LEU A 227 5.63 8.23 4.69
N CYS A 228 6.57 8.50 3.78
CA CYS A 228 7.95 8.06 3.93
C CYS A 228 8.65 8.68 5.15
N GLU A 229 8.37 9.93 5.52
CA GLU A 229 8.93 10.55 6.73
C GLU A 229 8.46 9.80 8.00
N VAL A 230 7.17 9.44 8.07
CA VAL A 230 6.61 8.64 9.16
C VAL A 230 7.20 7.24 9.18
N LEU A 231 7.31 6.58 8.02
CA LEU A 231 7.94 5.26 7.92
C LEU A 231 9.39 5.31 8.39
N LEU A 232 10.18 6.28 7.94
CA LEU A 232 11.57 6.43 8.36
C LEU A 232 11.70 6.73 9.85
N TYR A 233 10.77 7.47 10.44
CA TYR A 233 10.75 7.69 11.89
C TYR A 233 10.58 6.39 12.69
N ILE A 234 9.77 5.47 12.17
CA ILE A 234 9.49 4.17 12.82
C ILE A 234 10.61 3.15 12.53
N LEU A 235 11.23 3.22 11.35
CA LEU A 235 12.13 2.20 10.83
C LEU A 235 13.61 2.48 11.03
N LEU A 236 14.05 3.75 11.11
CA LEU A 236 15.46 4.10 11.27
C LEU A 236 15.86 4.22 12.75
N PRO A 237 17.15 3.97 13.09
CA PRO A 237 17.68 4.30 14.41
C PRO A 237 17.62 5.80 14.68
N PRO A 238 17.50 6.25 15.94
CA PRO A 238 17.45 7.67 16.28
C PRO A 238 18.64 8.48 15.76
N GLY A 239 19.84 7.89 15.71
CA GLY A 239 21.04 8.54 15.18
C GLY A 239 20.93 8.86 13.69
N ASP A 240 20.49 7.89 12.89
CA ASP A 240 20.36 8.05 11.44
C ASP A 240 19.17 8.95 11.09
N PHE A 241 18.08 8.86 11.84
CA PHE A 241 16.92 9.74 11.65
C PHE A 241 17.24 11.21 11.98
N GLN A 242 18.11 11.46 12.96
CA GLN A 242 18.58 12.81 13.29
C GLN A 242 19.51 13.39 12.21
N ASN A 243 20.15 12.55 11.40
CA ASN A 243 20.89 12.98 10.22
C ASN A 243 19.92 13.43 9.12
N LYS A 244 19.59 14.72 9.12
CA LYS A 244 18.62 15.31 8.18
C LYS A 244 18.96 15.08 6.71
N ILE A 245 20.24 15.11 6.36
CA ILE A 245 20.68 14.96 4.96
C ILE A 245 20.40 13.53 4.51
N MET A 246 20.88 12.53 5.26
CA MET A 246 20.65 11.11 4.99
C MET A 246 19.15 10.81 4.95
N ARG A 247 18.40 11.27 5.95
CA ARG A 247 16.96 11.06 6.05
C ARG A 247 16.21 11.63 4.84
N TYR A 248 16.45 12.89 4.47
CA TYR A 248 15.77 13.49 3.31
C TYR A 248 16.14 12.78 2.02
N PHE A 249 17.40 12.38 1.88
CA PHE A 249 17.85 11.66 0.71
C PHE A 249 17.16 10.29 0.57
N VAL A 250 17.19 9.48 1.64
CA VAL A 250 16.50 8.18 1.70
C VAL A 250 15.00 8.36 1.50
N ARG A 251 14.38 9.40 2.07
CA ARG A 251 12.96 9.70 1.89
C ARG A 251 12.60 9.92 0.42
N GLU A 252 13.38 10.73 -0.31
CA GLU A 252 13.11 10.98 -1.73
C GLU A 252 13.31 9.72 -2.59
N ILE A 253 14.32 8.88 -2.27
CA ILE A 253 14.50 7.58 -2.94
C ILE A 253 13.29 6.68 -2.70
N LEU A 254 12.81 6.59 -1.46
CA LEU A 254 11.65 5.77 -1.13
C LEU A 254 10.37 6.31 -1.78
N SER A 255 10.08 7.60 -1.63
CA SER A 255 8.81 8.17 -2.10
C SER A 255 8.74 8.23 -3.62
N ARG A 256 9.71 8.88 -4.28
CA ARG A 256 9.71 9.11 -5.73
C ARG A 256 10.40 8.02 -6.52
N GLY A 257 11.40 7.36 -5.93
CA GLY A 257 12.17 6.34 -6.63
C GLY A 257 11.53 4.95 -6.58
N ILE A 258 10.80 4.62 -5.52
CA ILE A 258 10.27 3.27 -5.31
C ILE A 258 8.74 3.27 -5.22
N LEU A 259 8.15 4.01 -4.27
CA LEU A 259 6.71 3.93 -3.99
C LEU A 259 5.86 4.52 -5.11
N LEU A 260 6.20 5.70 -5.64
CA LEU A 260 5.43 6.32 -6.71
C LEU A 260 5.40 5.46 -7.99
N PRO A 261 6.54 4.96 -8.52
CA PRO A 261 6.50 4.04 -9.66
C PRO A 261 5.72 2.75 -9.37
N LEU A 262 5.82 2.21 -8.14
CA LEU A 262 5.07 1.02 -7.74
C LEU A 262 3.56 1.28 -7.73
N ILE A 263 3.11 2.39 -7.16
CA ILE A 263 1.68 2.77 -7.12
C ILE A 263 1.16 2.99 -8.53
N ASN A 264 1.91 3.70 -9.39
CA ASN A 264 1.55 3.90 -10.79
C ASN A 264 1.42 2.56 -11.54
N GLN A 265 2.35 1.63 -11.33
CA GLN A 265 2.30 0.32 -11.95
C GLN A 265 1.12 -0.52 -11.44
N LEU A 266 0.86 -0.53 -10.13
CA LEU A 266 -0.25 -1.27 -9.54
C LEU A 266 -1.62 -0.70 -9.90
N SER A 267 -1.67 0.60 -10.23
CA SER A 267 -2.88 1.31 -10.64
C SER A 267 -3.07 1.33 -12.16
N ASP A 268 -2.09 0.85 -12.93
CA ASP A 268 -2.15 0.81 -14.38
C ASP A 268 -3.20 -0.23 -14.85
N PRO A 269 -4.18 0.18 -15.67
CA PRO A 269 -5.25 -0.73 -16.11
C PRO A 269 -4.74 -1.95 -16.88
N ASP A 270 -3.70 -1.80 -17.71
CA ASP A 270 -3.12 -2.92 -18.47
C ASP A 270 -2.39 -3.88 -17.53
N TYR A 271 -1.62 -3.37 -16.57
CA TYR A 271 -0.98 -4.20 -15.54
C TYR A 271 -2.00 -4.99 -14.72
N ILE A 272 -3.07 -4.35 -14.26
CA ILE A 272 -4.17 -5.02 -13.52
C ILE A 272 -4.80 -6.11 -14.40
N ASN A 273 -5.16 -5.78 -15.65
CA ASN A 273 -5.79 -6.72 -16.57
C ASN A 273 -4.88 -7.93 -16.87
N GLN A 274 -3.60 -7.70 -17.14
CA GLN A 274 -2.61 -8.76 -17.33
C GLN A 274 -2.45 -9.63 -16.09
N TYR A 275 -2.50 -9.02 -14.90
CA TYR A 275 -2.43 -9.77 -13.65
C TYR A 275 -3.67 -10.65 -13.45
N VAL A 276 -4.87 -10.14 -13.75
CA VAL A 276 -6.10 -10.95 -13.75
C VAL A 276 -5.99 -12.10 -14.75
N ILE A 277 -5.56 -11.84 -15.98
CA ILE A 277 -5.34 -12.86 -17.01
C ILE A 277 -4.36 -13.92 -16.53
N TRP A 278 -3.25 -13.51 -15.92
CA TRP A 278 -2.25 -14.41 -15.37
C TRP A 278 -2.83 -15.30 -14.26
N MET A 279 -3.61 -14.73 -13.33
CA MET A 279 -4.26 -15.49 -12.26
C MET A 279 -5.25 -16.54 -12.79
N ILE A 280 -5.96 -16.24 -13.87
CA ILE A 280 -6.94 -17.15 -14.46
C ILE A 280 -6.35 -18.06 -15.56
N ARG A 281 -5.07 -17.93 -15.91
CA ARG A 281 -4.45 -18.63 -17.04
C ARG A 281 -4.55 -20.16 -16.94
N ASP A 282 -4.41 -20.69 -15.73
CA ASP A 282 -4.49 -22.13 -15.47
C ASP A 282 -5.93 -22.60 -15.20
N SER A 283 -6.91 -21.69 -15.26
CA SER A 283 -8.32 -22.06 -15.24
C SER A 283 -8.68 -22.64 -16.60
N ASN A 284 -9.22 -23.86 -16.62
CA ASN A 284 -9.81 -24.41 -17.84
C ASN A 284 -11.09 -23.62 -18.17
N CYS A 285 -10.95 -22.51 -18.89
CA CYS A 285 -12.08 -21.79 -19.48
C CYS A 285 -12.77 -22.73 -20.47
N ASN A 286 -13.82 -23.41 -20.01
CA ASN A 286 -14.63 -24.28 -20.86
C ASN A 286 -15.26 -23.43 -21.98
N TYR A 287 -15.13 -23.88 -23.22
CA TYR A 287 -15.79 -23.28 -24.39
C TYR A 287 -17.28 -23.02 -24.11
N GLU A 288 -17.98 -23.93 -23.43
CA GLU A 288 -19.38 -23.77 -23.09
C GLU A 288 -19.62 -22.57 -22.15
N ALA A 289 -18.72 -22.35 -21.18
CA ALA A 289 -18.81 -21.20 -20.27
C ALA A 289 -18.59 -19.89 -21.03
N PHE A 290 -17.59 -19.83 -21.90
CA PHE A 290 -17.34 -18.67 -22.77
C PHE A 290 -18.55 -18.36 -23.66
N MET A 291 -19.13 -19.39 -24.31
CA MET A 291 -20.31 -19.21 -25.14
C MET A 291 -21.54 -18.78 -24.34
N ASN A 292 -21.69 -19.23 -23.09
CA ASN A 292 -22.78 -18.80 -22.22
C ASN A 292 -22.63 -17.33 -21.82
N ILE A 293 -21.42 -16.87 -21.52
CA ILE A 293 -21.13 -15.45 -21.21
C ILE A 293 -21.55 -14.56 -22.38
N ILE A 294 -21.14 -14.89 -23.61
CA ILE A 294 -21.51 -14.10 -24.80
C ILE A 294 -23.04 -14.07 -25.00
N LYS A 295 -23.72 -15.20 -24.81
CA LYS A 295 -25.17 -15.29 -25.01
C LYS A 295 -25.96 -14.50 -23.96
N LEU A 296 -25.43 -14.40 -22.74
CA LEU A 296 -26.08 -13.76 -21.61
C LEU A 296 -25.69 -12.30 -21.43
N SER A 297 -24.50 -11.89 -21.91
CA SER A 297 -24.03 -10.50 -21.83
C SER A 297 -25.08 -9.52 -22.37
N ASP A 298 -25.32 -8.49 -21.60
CA ASP A 298 -26.21 -7.36 -21.86
C ASP A 298 -25.44 -6.10 -22.26
N ASN A 299 -24.11 -6.14 -22.18
CA ASN A 299 -23.23 -5.05 -22.56
C ASN A 299 -22.85 -5.15 -24.04
N THR A 300 -23.41 -4.26 -24.85
CA THR A 300 -23.11 -4.17 -26.29
C THR A 300 -21.61 -3.95 -26.56
N GLY A 301 -20.94 -3.15 -25.74
CA GLY A 301 -19.52 -2.84 -25.92
C GLY A 301 -18.60 -4.04 -25.70
N GLU A 302 -18.91 -4.90 -24.71
CA GLU A 302 -18.16 -6.15 -24.49
C GLU A 302 -18.30 -7.10 -25.69
N LEU A 303 -19.54 -7.25 -26.20
CA LEU A 303 -19.82 -8.11 -27.34
C LEU A 303 -19.12 -7.63 -28.62
N GLU A 304 -19.06 -6.31 -28.83
CA GLU A 304 -18.31 -5.69 -29.92
C GLU A 304 -16.81 -5.94 -29.77
N ALA A 305 -16.24 -5.76 -28.57
CA ALA A 305 -14.82 -6.03 -28.32
C ALA A 305 -14.45 -7.51 -28.57
N VAL A 306 -15.29 -8.46 -28.13
CA VAL A 306 -15.07 -9.90 -28.41
C VAL A 306 -15.15 -10.17 -29.91
N LYS A 307 -16.10 -9.56 -30.61
CA LYS A 307 -16.24 -9.69 -32.06
C LYS A 307 -15.03 -9.15 -32.80
N ASP A 308 -14.51 -8.00 -32.40
CA ASP A 308 -13.36 -7.36 -33.03
C ASP A 308 -12.11 -8.22 -32.84
N LYS A 309 -11.87 -8.74 -31.63
CA LYS A 309 -10.76 -9.67 -31.37
C LYS A 309 -10.90 -10.99 -32.11
N ALA A 310 -12.10 -11.57 -32.18
CA ALA A 310 -12.33 -12.77 -32.98
C ALA A 310 -12.11 -12.50 -34.49
N SER A 311 -12.41 -11.29 -34.96
CA SER A 311 -12.21 -10.89 -36.36
C SER A 311 -10.73 -10.66 -36.70
N GLU A 312 -9.98 -10.07 -35.78
CA GLU A 312 -8.52 -9.90 -35.87
C GLU A 312 -7.83 -11.27 -35.97
N GLU A 313 -8.16 -12.20 -35.06
CA GLU A 313 -7.60 -13.56 -35.07
C GLU A 313 -8.03 -14.35 -36.32
N LEU A 314 -9.27 -14.17 -36.78
CA LEU A 314 -9.75 -14.75 -38.04
C LEU A 314 -8.94 -14.25 -39.24
N GLN A 315 -8.58 -12.96 -39.27
CA GLN A 315 -7.75 -12.38 -40.33
C GLN A 315 -6.32 -12.90 -40.26
N TYR A 316 -5.76 -13.04 -39.05
CA TYR A 316 -4.46 -13.65 -38.83
C TYR A 316 -4.41 -15.09 -39.35
N LEU A 317 -5.36 -15.95 -38.95
CA LEU A 317 -5.43 -17.34 -39.40
C LEU A 317 -5.60 -17.47 -40.92
N ARG A 318 -6.34 -16.55 -41.56
CA ARG A 318 -6.49 -16.50 -43.02
C ARG A 318 -5.23 -16.08 -43.76
N SER A 319 -4.32 -15.36 -43.10
CA SER A 319 -3.05 -14.91 -43.68
C SER A 319 -1.96 -15.97 -43.64
N LEU A 320 -2.16 -17.06 -42.89
CA LEU A 320 -1.20 -18.15 -42.79
C LEU A 320 -1.23 -19.02 -44.07
N ASP A 321 -0.19 -18.92 -44.89
CA ASP A 321 0.06 -19.87 -45.98
C ASP A 321 0.38 -21.25 -45.39
N THR A 322 -0.57 -22.20 -45.46
CA THR A 322 -0.41 -23.55 -44.89
C THR A 322 -0.52 -24.66 -45.93
N ALA A 323 0.30 -25.70 -45.76
CA ALA A 323 0.30 -26.93 -46.56
C ALA A 323 0.21 -28.15 -45.63
N GLY A 324 -0.66 -29.13 -45.94
CA GLY A 324 -0.77 -30.38 -45.17
C GLY A 324 -1.85 -30.40 -44.09
N ASP A 325 -1.64 -31.17 -43.01
CA ASP A 325 -2.61 -31.42 -41.94
C ASP A 325 -3.01 -30.16 -41.14
N ASP A 326 -2.15 -29.15 -41.12
CA ASP A 326 -2.43 -27.84 -40.50
C ASP A 326 -3.60 -27.09 -41.16
N ILE A 327 -3.93 -27.43 -42.41
CA ILE A 327 -5.06 -26.81 -43.12
C ILE A 327 -6.39 -27.17 -42.44
N ASN A 328 -6.54 -28.41 -41.95
CA ASN A 328 -7.79 -28.86 -41.36
C ASN A 328 -8.00 -28.28 -39.96
N THR A 329 -6.94 -28.17 -39.17
CA THR A 329 -6.98 -27.54 -37.84
C THR A 329 -7.28 -26.04 -37.94
N ILE A 330 -6.62 -25.34 -38.86
CA ILE A 330 -6.88 -23.91 -39.13
C ILE A 330 -8.32 -23.70 -39.63
N LYS A 331 -8.83 -24.53 -40.54
CA LYS A 331 -10.23 -24.45 -40.98
C LYS A 331 -11.22 -24.63 -39.82
N ASN A 332 -10.96 -25.56 -38.91
CA ASN A 332 -11.80 -25.75 -37.73
C ASN A 332 -11.77 -24.55 -36.79
N GLN A 333 -10.60 -23.94 -36.58
CA GLN A 333 -10.46 -22.71 -35.79
C GLN A 333 -11.20 -21.53 -36.45
N ILE A 334 -11.03 -21.35 -37.75
CA ILE A 334 -11.75 -20.34 -38.55
C ILE A 334 -13.26 -20.50 -38.40
N ASN A 335 -13.78 -21.72 -38.54
CA ASN A 335 -15.22 -21.99 -38.39
C ASN A 335 -15.71 -21.69 -36.96
N SER A 336 -14.88 -21.98 -35.96
CA SER A 336 -15.20 -21.70 -34.56
C SER A 336 -15.26 -20.19 -34.28
N LEU A 337 -14.30 -19.41 -34.80
CA LEU A 337 -14.29 -17.95 -34.69
C LEU A 337 -15.46 -17.30 -35.43
N LEU A 338 -15.79 -17.78 -36.63
CA LEU A 338 -16.97 -17.34 -37.38
C LEU A 338 -18.27 -17.58 -36.60
N TYR A 339 -18.35 -18.72 -35.90
CA TYR A 339 -19.50 -19.00 -35.04
C TYR A 339 -19.60 -18.02 -33.87
N VAL A 340 -18.47 -17.72 -33.19
CA VAL A 340 -18.42 -16.73 -32.10
C VAL A 340 -18.89 -15.36 -32.58
N ILE A 341 -18.33 -14.86 -33.69
CA ILE A 341 -18.72 -13.57 -34.31
C ILE A 341 -20.23 -13.53 -34.58
N LYS A 342 -20.78 -14.60 -35.18
CA LYS A 342 -22.21 -14.68 -35.48
C LYS A 342 -23.08 -14.63 -34.22
N VAL A 343 -22.64 -15.26 -33.12
CA VAL A 343 -23.35 -15.22 -31.85
C VAL A 343 -23.31 -13.82 -31.24
N CYS A 344 -22.16 -13.14 -31.27
CA CYS A 344 -22.05 -11.73 -30.85
C CYS A 344 -22.98 -10.83 -31.67
N ASP A 345 -22.93 -10.90 -33.00
CA ASP A 345 -23.80 -10.10 -33.89
C ASP A 345 -25.29 -10.33 -33.62
N SER A 346 -25.67 -11.60 -33.44
CA SER A 346 -27.06 -11.96 -33.13
C SER A 346 -27.50 -11.39 -31.78
N ARG A 347 -26.62 -11.34 -30.79
CA ARG A 347 -26.91 -10.79 -29.47
C ARG A 347 -26.97 -9.26 -29.49
N ILE A 348 -26.02 -8.60 -30.15
CA ILE A 348 -25.99 -7.14 -30.34
C ILE A 348 -27.27 -6.66 -31.03
N GLN A 349 -27.67 -7.28 -32.15
CA GLN A 349 -28.92 -6.94 -32.84
C GLN A 349 -30.16 -7.12 -31.96
N ARG A 350 -30.14 -8.12 -31.08
CA ARG A 350 -31.23 -8.36 -30.12
C ARG A 350 -31.29 -7.29 -29.03
N LEU A 351 -30.15 -6.86 -28.50
CA LEU A 351 -30.07 -5.79 -27.51
C LEU A 351 -30.53 -4.45 -28.13
N GLN A 352 -30.05 -4.14 -29.33
CA GLN A 352 -30.43 -2.92 -30.07
C GLN A 352 -31.90 -2.88 -30.48
N SER A 353 -32.54 -4.05 -30.69
CA SER A 353 -33.96 -4.13 -31.06
C SER A 353 -34.93 -4.13 -29.87
N GLY A 354 -34.43 -4.08 -28.62
CA GLY A 354 -35.27 -3.98 -27.42
C GLY A 354 -36.15 -5.20 -27.15
N LYS A 355 -35.89 -6.36 -27.78
CA LYS A 355 -36.62 -7.60 -27.49
C LYS A 355 -36.04 -8.24 -26.22
N GLU A 356 -36.71 -8.00 -25.09
CA GLU A 356 -36.41 -8.62 -23.80
C GLU A 356 -36.32 -10.15 -23.88
N ILE A 357 -35.48 -10.71 -23.02
CA ILE A 357 -35.32 -12.15 -22.86
C ILE A 357 -36.57 -12.69 -22.17
N ASP A 358 -37.36 -13.47 -22.90
CA ASP A 358 -38.34 -14.38 -22.33
C ASP A 358 -37.53 -15.50 -21.62
N THR A 359 -37.12 -15.25 -20.37
CA THR A 359 -36.24 -16.12 -19.55
C THR A 359 -36.76 -17.57 -19.51
N VAL A 360 -38.08 -17.72 -19.62
CA VAL A 360 -38.82 -18.98 -19.73
C VAL A 360 -38.49 -19.76 -21.01
N LYS A 361 -38.31 -19.09 -22.15
CA LYS A 361 -37.94 -19.76 -23.42
C LYS A 361 -36.46 -20.12 -23.50
N LEU A 362 -35.60 -19.39 -22.78
CA LEU A 362 -34.19 -19.77 -22.66
C LEU A 362 -34.07 -21.04 -21.82
N ALA A 363 -34.76 -21.11 -20.68
CA ALA A 363 -34.83 -22.29 -19.81
C ALA A 363 -35.39 -23.53 -20.53
N ALA A 364 -36.39 -23.35 -21.41
CA ALA A 364 -36.95 -24.44 -22.22
C ALA A 364 -35.97 -25.02 -23.27
N ASN A 365 -34.93 -24.26 -23.66
CA ASN A 365 -33.89 -24.72 -24.59
C ASN A 365 -32.68 -25.36 -23.87
N PHE A 366 -32.60 -25.29 -22.55
CA PHE A 366 -31.56 -25.92 -21.72
C PHE A 366 -31.95 -27.34 -21.28
N GLY A 367 -32.41 -28.20 -22.21
CA GLY A 367 -32.74 -29.60 -21.86
C GLY A 367 -33.65 -29.74 -20.63
N LYS A 368 -33.54 -30.85 -19.89
CA LYS A 368 -34.20 -30.97 -18.57
C LYS A 368 -33.61 -29.88 -17.67
N LEU A 369 -34.44 -28.90 -17.27
CA LEU A 369 -34.11 -27.98 -16.17
C LEU A 369 -33.42 -28.77 -15.05
N CYS A 370 -32.24 -28.33 -14.61
CA CYS A 370 -31.59 -28.92 -13.45
C CYS A 370 -32.56 -28.82 -12.27
N THR A 371 -33.11 -29.95 -11.87
CA THR A 371 -33.87 -30.07 -10.63
C THR A 371 -32.85 -29.99 -9.50
N VAL A 372 -32.69 -28.81 -8.92
CA VAL A 372 -31.86 -28.63 -7.73
C VAL A 372 -32.67 -29.15 -6.53
N PRO A 373 -32.13 -30.12 -5.77
CA PRO A 373 -32.76 -30.58 -4.54
C PRO A 373 -32.95 -29.43 -3.54
N LEU A 374 -34.06 -29.44 -2.80
CA LEU A 374 -34.41 -28.36 -1.87
C LEU A 374 -33.36 -28.17 -0.77
N ASP A 375 -32.76 -29.26 -0.28
CA ASP A 375 -31.67 -29.25 0.70
C ASP A 375 -30.44 -28.47 0.21
N HIS A 376 -30.13 -28.52 -1.08
CA HIS A 376 -29.03 -27.72 -1.64
C HIS A 376 -29.39 -26.23 -1.73
N ILE A 377 -30.65 -25.89 -2.02
CA ILE A 377 -31.13 -24.51 -2.09
C ILE A 377 -31.11 -23.85 -0.69
N LEU A 378 -31.46 -24.61 0.34
CA LEU A 378 -31.57 -24.09 1.71
C LEU A 378 -30.21 -23.84 2.38
N VAL A 379 -29.13 -24.44 1.88
CA VAL A 379 -27.76 -24.26 2.39
C VAL A 379 -27.02 -23.11 1.67
N ASP A 380 -27.29 -22.89 0.39
CA ASP A 380 -26.65 -21.83 -0.40
C ASP A 380 -27.37 -20.49 -0.23
N ASN A 381 -26.66 -19.50 0.33
CA ASN A 381 -27.24 -18.17 0.62
C ASN A 381 -27.77 -17.44 -0.61
N VAL A 382 -27.17 -17.65 -1.78
CA VAL A 382 -27.60 -16.99 -3.03
C VAL A 382 -28.83 -17.69 -3.59
N ALA A 383 -28.81 -19.03 -3.64
CA ALA A 383 -29.97 -19.81 -4.09
C ALA A 383 -31.19 -19.60 -3.19
N LEU A 384 -30.98 -19.54 -1.87
CA LEU A 384 -32.02 -19.28 -0.89
C LEU A 384 -32.66 -17.90 -1.10
N GLN A 385 -31.88 -16.86 -1.42
CA GLN A 385 -32.41 -15.52 -1.69
C GLN A 385 -33.38 -15.52 -2.87
N PHE A 386 -32.99 -16.13 -4.00
CA PHE A 386 -33.87 -16.27 -5.16
C PHE A 386 -35.11 -17.11 -4.84
N PHE A 387 -34.97 -18.15 -4.03
CA PHE A 387 -36.10 -18.98 -3.61
C PHE A 387 -37.06 -18.25 -2.66
N MET A 388 -36.55 -17.40 -1.77
CA MET A 388 -37.36 -16.54 -0.90
C MET A 388 -38.20 -15.55 -1.71
N ASP A 389 -37.62 -14.93 -2.74
CA ASP A 389 -38.33 -14.00 -3.62
C ASP A 389 -39.44 -14.72 -4.42
N TYR A 390 -39.17 -15.94 -4.90
CA TYR A 390 -40.18 -16.78 -5.55
C TYR A 390 -41.32 -17.18 -4.59
N MET A 391 -40.97 -17.60 -3.36
CA MET A 391 -41.94 -17.96 -2.33
C MET A 391 -42.77 -16.77 -1.86
N GLN A 392 -42.24 -15.54 -1.96
CA GLN A 392 -43.00 -14.32 -1.70
C GLN A 392 -44.06 -14.08 -2.77
N GLN A 393 -43.69 -14.23 -4.05
CA GLN A 393 -44.60 -14.03 -5.18
C GLN A 393 -45.73 -15.07 -5.22
N THR A 394 -45.44 -16.31 -4.80
CA THR A 394 -46.40 -17.41 -4.77
C THR A 394 -47.23 -17.48 -3.48
N GLY A 395 -46.95 -16.61 -2.50
CA GLY A 395 -47.61 -16.62 -1.19
C GLY A 395 -47.19 -17.77 -0.27
N GLY A 396 -46.11 -18.48 -0.61
CA GLY A 396 -45.57 -19.62 0.13
C GLY A 396 -44.62 -19.27 1.28
N GLN A 397 -44.25 -18.00 1.46
CA GLN A 397 -43.21 -17.56 2.42
C GLN A 397 -43.32 -18.14 3.84
N ALA A 398 -44.55 -18.32 4.35
CA ALA A 398 -44.78 -18.89 5.68
C ALA A 398 -44.17 -20.29 5.84
N HIS A 399 -44.26 -21.13 4.81
CA HIS A 399 -43.75 -22.51 4.82
C HIS A 399 -42.23 -22.53 4.88
N LEU A 400 -41.58 -21.67 4.08
CA LEU A 400 -40.12 -21.55 4.05
C LEU A 400 -39.56 -20.99 5.37
N PHE A 401 -40.16 -19.93 5.90
CA PHE A 401 -39.72 -19.36 7.18
C PHE A 401 -39.97 -20.30 8.36
N PHE A 402 -41.08 -21.04 8.36
CA PHE A 402 -41.31 -22.10 9.34
C PHE A 402 -40.20 -23.15 9.28
N TRP A 403 -39.89 -23.66 8.08
CA TRP A 403 -38.84 -24.66 7.91
C TRP A 403 -37.48 -24.18 8.41
N MET A 404 -37.06 -22.96 8.02
CA MET A 404 -35.79 -22.38 8.46
C MET A 404 -35.74 -22.14 9.98
N THR A 405 -36.87 -21.72 10.57
CA THR A 405 -36.97 -21.49 12.02
C THR A 405 -36.89 -22.81 12.80
N VAL A 406 -37.51 -23.88 12.28
CA VAL A 406 -37.43 -25.23 12.87
C VAL A 406 -36.00 -25.77 12.82
N GLU A 407 -35.29 -25.62 11.70
CA GLU A 407 -33.88 -26.02 11.62
C GLU A 407 -32.97 -25.19 12.55
N GLY A 408 -33.21 -23.87 12.63
CA GLY A 408 -32.50 -23.01 13.58
C GLY A 408 -32.73 -23.45 15.04
N TYR A 409 -33.98 -23.83 15.38
CA TYR A 409 -34.31 -24.40 16.68
C TYR A 409 -33.61 -25.74 16.92
N ARG A 410 -33.62 -26.66 15.94
CA ARG A 410 -33.00 -27.99 16.03
C ARG A 410 -31.50 -27.88 16.38
N VAL A 411 -30.76 -27.06 15.64
CA VAL A 411 -29.33 -26.83 15.88
C VAL A 411 -29.09 -26.23 17.27
N THR A 412 -29.89 -25.24 17.66
CA THR A 412 -29.79 -24.61 18.98
C THR A 412 -30.07 -25.61 20.10
N ALA A 413 -31.10 -26.44 19.95
CA ALA A 413 -31.47 -27.46 20.92
C ALA A 413 -30.40 -28.54 21.06
N GLN A 414 -29.82 -29.02 19.96
CA GLN A 414 -28.71 -29.98 19.97
C GLN A 414 -27.49 -29.43 20.72
N GLN A 415 -27.03 -28.23 20.35
CA GLN A 415 -25.87 -27.60 20.99
C GLN A 415 -26.08 -27.39 22.50
N GLN A 416 -27.26 -26.89 22.90
CA GLN A 416 -27.57 -26.66 24.31
C GLN A 416 -27.66 -27.98 25.10
N LEU A 417 -28.20 -29.05 24.51
CA LEU A 417 -28.30 -30.35 25.16
C LEU A 417 -26.93 -31.07 25.27
N GLU A 418 -26.06 -30.95 24.28
CA GLU A 418 -24.68 -31.47 24.33
C GLU A 418 -23.84 -30.76 25.42
N VAL A 419 -23.98 -29.44 25.55
CA VAL A 419 -23.34 -28.67 26.63
C VAL A 419 -23.84 -29.11 28.01
N LEU A 420 -25.13 -29.48 28.13
CA LEU A 420 -25.68 -30.01 29.37
C LEU A 420 -25.18 -31.43 29.69
N GLN A 421 -24.98 -32.29 28.68
CA GLN A 421 -24.41 -33.63 28.85
C GLN A 421 -22.94 -33.58 29.27
N SER A 422 -22.15 -32.65 28.74
CA SER A 422 -20.74 -32.48 29.11
C SER A 422 -20.51 -31.87 30.51
N ARG A 423 -21.47 -31.09 31.03
CA ARG A 423 -21.39 -30.44 32.37
C ARG A 423 -21.97 -31.24 33.54
N GLN A 424 -22.17 -32.55 33.41
CA GLN A 424 -22.86 -33.38 34.39
C GLN A 424 -22.15 -33.58 35.76
N LYS A 425 -21.16 -32.74 36.13
CA LYS A 425 -20.48 -32.79 37.43
C LYS A 425 -20.73 -31.62 38.39
N ASP A 426 -21.42 -30.54 38.02
CA ASP A 426 -21.78 -29.49 38.98
C ASP A 426 -23.11 -28.78 38.64
N GLY A 427 -24.12 -28.94 39.51
CA GLY A 427 -25.25 -28.02 39.63
C GLY A 427 -26.58 -28.41 38.94
N LYS A 428 -27.57 -28.87 39.74
CA LYS A 428 -28.97 -29.15 39.31
C LYS A 428 -29.80 -27.91 38.91
N HIS A 429 -29.34 -26.70 39.23
CA HIS A 429 -30.12 -25.47 39.02
C HIS A 429 -30.00 -24.90 37.59
N GLN A 430 -28.84 -25.09 36.94
CA GLN A 430 -28.56 -24.56 35.60
C GLN A 430 -29.25 -25.38 34.50
N THR A 431 -29.43 -26.69 34.74
CA THR A 431 -30.14 -27.64 33.87
C THR A 431 -31.61 -27.26 33.66
N ASN A 432 -32.29 -26.79 34.70
CA ASN A 432 -33.71 -26.40 34.61
C ASN A 432 -33.91 -25.06 33.87
N GLN A 433 -32.96 -24.13 33.96
CA GLN A 433 -33.03 -22.85 33.25
C GLN A 433 -32.86 -23.04 31.74
N THR A 434 -31.87 -23.82 31.29
CA THR A 434 -31.65 -24.10 29.86
C THR A 434 -32.84 -24.83 29.24
N LYS A 435 -33.42 -25.81 29.95
CA LYS A 435 -34.66 -26.48 29.52
C LYS A 435 -35.86 -25.52 29.42
N GLY A 436 -35.95 -24.55 30.34
CA GLY A 436 -36.97 -23.50 30.29
C GLY A 436 -36.84 -22.59 29.06
N LEU A 437 -35.61 -22.24 28.67
CA LEU A 437 -35.34 -21.45 27.47
C LEU A 437 -35.68 -22.21 26.18
N LEU A 438 -35.32 -23.50 26.10
CA LEU A 438 -35.71 -24.35 24.96
C LEU A 438 -37.23 -24.49 24.85
N ARG A 439 -37.92 -24.61 25.99
CA ARG A 439 -39.39 -24.65 26.01
C ARG A 439 -39.98 -23.34 25.51
N ALA A 440 -39.48 -22.20 25.97
CA ALA A 440 -39.92 -20.89 25.48
C ALA A 440 -39.68 -20.71 23.97
N ALA A 441 -38.53 -21.16 23.46
CA ALA A 441 -38.22 -21.11 22.03
C ALA A 441 -39.18 -21.99 21.21
N ALA A 442 -39.45 -23.22 21.66
CA ALA A 442 -40.38 -24.14 20.99
C ALA A 442 -41.82 -23.58 20.98
N PHE A 443 -42.28 -23.01 22.10
CA PHE A 443 -43.57 -22.31 22.14
C PHE A 443 -43.60 -21.08 21.22
N GLY A 444 -42.49 -20.37 21.07
CA GLY A 444 -42.36 -19.25 20.14
C GLY A 444 -42.60 -19.67 18.69
N VAL A 445 -41.99 -20.79 18.26
CA VAL A 445 -42.20 -21.34 16.90
C VAL A 445 -43.67 -21.76 16.70
N TYR A 446 -44.28 -22.40 17.71
CA TYR A 446 -45.69 -22.78 17.66
C TYR A 446 -46.62 -21.57 17.53
N GLU A 447 -46.45 -20.55 18.36
CA GLU A 447 -47.30 -19.34 18.33
C GLU A 447 -47.13 -18.53 17.04
N GLN A 448 -45.92 -18.48 16.50
CA GLN A 448 -45.63 -17.66 15.33
C GLN A 448 -46.17 -18.25 14.01
N TYR A 449 -46.21 -19.57 13.87
CA TYR A 449 -46.49 -20.22 12.59
C TYR A 449 -47.67 -21.22 12.60
N LEU A 450 -47.98 -21.83 13.74
CA LEU A 450 -48.95 -22.94 13.83
C LEU A 450 -50.23 -22.58 14.60
N SER A 451 -50.15 -21.63 15.54
CA SER A 451 -51.27 -21.14 16.34
C SER A 451 -52.40 -20.59 15.48
N GLU A 452 -53.64 -20.71 15.97
CA GLU A 452 -54.82 -20.14 15.31
C GLU A 452 -54.73 -18.61 15.12
N LYS A 453 -53.85 -17.95 15.90
CA LYS A 453 -53.60 -16.51 15.84
C LYS A 453 -52.44 -16.13 14.91
N ALA A 454 -51.75 -17.09 14.31
CA ALA A 454 -50.60 -16.84 13.43
C ALA A 454 -51.05 -16.19 12.10
N SER A 455 -50.28 -15.22 11.62
CA SER A 455 -50.49 -14.57 10.33
C SER A 455 -49.14 -14.20 9.70
N PRO A 456 -48.68 -14.86 8.63
CA PRO A 456 -49.31 -15.97 7.90
C PRO A 456 -49.17 -17.34 8.60
N ARG A 457 -50.28 -18.10 8.70
CA ARG A 457 -50.32 -19.46 9.28
C ARG A 457 -49.93 -20.52 8.26
N VAL A 458 -49.15 -21.51 8.68
CA VAL A 458 -48.83 -22.69 7.86
C VAL A 458 -49.99 -23.68 7.92
N ASN A 459 -50.49 -24.12 6.76
CA ASN A 459 -51.69 -24.96 6.68
C ASN A 459 -51.34 -26.44 6.81
N ILE A 460 -51.52 -27.02 8.00
CA ILE A 460 -51.22 -28.43 8.33
C ILE A 460 -52.43 -29.03 9.05
N ASP A 461 -52.57 -30.36 9.02
CA ASP A 461 -53.62 -31.12 9.73
C ASP A 461 -53.70 -30.73 11.22
N ASP A 462 -54.87 -30.22 11.64
CA ASP A 462 -55.12 -29.72 13.00
C ASP A 462 -54.88 -30.81 14.07
N ASN A 463 -55.00 -32.10 13.72
CA ASN A 463 -54.69 -33.20 14.65
C ASN A 463 -53.20 -33.26 15.02
N LEU A 464 -52.30 -32.96 14.08
CA LEU A 464 -50.85 -32.94 14.32
C LEU A 464 -50.44 -31.71 15.14
N VAL A 465 -51.09 -30.57 14.88
CA VAL A 465 -50.87 -29.33 15.63
C VAL A 465 -51.36 -29.49 17.08
N ALA A 466 -52.52 -30.12 17.28
CA ALA A 466 -53.05 -30.43 18.62
C ALA A 466 -52.14 -31.39 19.40
N LYS A 467 -51.63 -32.43 18.74
CA LYS A 467 -50.67 -33.37 19.35
C LYS A 467 -49.37 -32.67 19.75
N LEU A 468 -48.82 -31.81 18.89
CA LEU A 468 -47.63 -31.03 19.22
C LEU A 468 -47.89 -30.09 20.41
N ALA A 469 -49.05 -29.42 20.45
CA ALA A 469 -49.42 -28.55 21.57
C ALA A 469 -49.51 -29.31 22.89
N GLU A 470 -50.02 -30.55 22.87
CA GLU A 470 -50.04 -31.43 24.04
C GLU A 470 -48.61 -31.83 24.47
N THR A 471 -47.77 -32.24 23.52
CA THR A 471 -46.36 -32.57 23.77
C THR A 471 -45.57 -31.39 24.35
N LEU A 472 -45.76 -30.17 23.84
CA LEU A 472 -45.08 -28.96 24.34
C LEU A 472 -45.47 -28.60 25.78
N ASN A 473 -46.70 -28.93 26.19
CA ASN A 473 -47.23 -28.67 27.53
C ASN A 473 -46.79 -29.73 28.56
N HIS A 474 -46.59 -30.98 28.15
CA HIS A 474 -46.36 -32.10 29.06
C HIS A 474 -44.94 -32.66 29.05
N GLU A 475 -44.20 -32.53 27.95
CA GLU A 475 -42.87 -33.13 27.78
C GLU A 475 -41.77 -32.06 27.68
N ASP A 476 -40.52 -32.46 27.93
CA ASP A 476 -39.36 -31.59 27.71
C ASP A 476 -39.05 -31.51 26.21
N PRO A 477 -38.78 -30.31 25.65
CA PRO A 477 -38.56 -30.16 24.22
C PRO A 477 -37.32 -30.91 23.76
N THR A 478 -37.49 -31.77 22.75
CA THR A 478 -36.39 -32.43 22.05
C THR A 478 -36.02 -31.64 20.79
N PRO A 479 -34.82 -31.86 20.22
CA PRO A 479 -34.45 -31.28 18.93
C PRO A 479 -35.37 -31.72 17.78
N GLU A 480 -36.02 -32.88 17.92
CA GLU A 480 -36.84 -33.53 16.90
C GLU A 480 -38.34 -33.25 17.07
N ILE A 481 -38.72 -32.35 18.00
CA ILE A 481 -40.12 -32.12 18.39
C ILE A 481 -41.00 -31.65 17.22
N PHE A 482 -40.41 -31.04 16.19
CA PHE A 482 -41.12 -30.54 15.02
C PHE A 482 -41.02 -31.44 13.78
N ASP A 483 -40.33 -32.59 13.83
CA ASP A 483 -40.04 -33.43 12.65
C ASP A 483 -41.29 -33.90 11.91
N ASP A 484 -42.32 -34.33 12.66
CA ASP A 484 -43.57 -34.82 12.10
C ASP A 484 -44.32 -33.72 11.33
N ILE A 485 -44.23 -32.48 11.82
CA ILE A 485 -44.86 -31.32 11.18
C ILE A 485 -43.99 -30.83 10.01
N GLN A 486 -42.68 -30.76 10.19
CA GLN A 486 -41.74 -30.32 9.17
C GLN A 486 -41.72 -31.25 7.95
N ARG A 487 -42.00 -32.54 8.10
CA ARG A 487 -42.15 -33.48 6.96
C ARG A 487 -43.45 -33.27 6.16
N LYS A 488 -44.45 -32.64 6.75
CA LYS A 488 -45.75 -32.37 6.11
C LYS A 488 -45.76 -31.05 5.35
N VAL A 489 -44.97 -30.09 5.83
CA VAL A 489 -44.62 -28.83 5.15
C VAL A 489 -43.64 -29.12 4.04
#